data_AF-A0A7Y9N568-F1
#
_entry.id   AF-A0A7Y9N568-F1
#
_cell.length_a   1.000
_cell.length_b   1.000
_cell.length_c   1.000
_cell.angle_alpha   90.00
_cell.angle_beta   90.00
_cell.angle_gamma   90.00
#
_symmetry.space_group_name_H-M   'P 1'
#
loop_
_entity.id
_entity.type
_entity.pdbx_description
1 polymer ?
#
loop_
_entity_poly.entity_id
_entity_poly.type
_entity_poly.pdbx_seq_one_letter_code
_entity_poly.pdbx_strand_id
1 'polypeptide(L)'
;MATLVLTVVGGIVGGPVGAAIGAAVGQQVDAEIFKPKGREGPRLADLKVQASTYGQQIPQLFGTMRVAGSVIWATDLIERRAKRGGRQGPAVNDRI
;
A
#
# COMPACT_ATOMS: atom_id res chain seq x y z
N MET A 1 -19.47 9.54 22.66
CA MET A 1 -19.71 9.67 24.12
C MET A 1 -19.96 11.11 24.55
N ALA A 2 -19.20 12.09 24.06
CA ALA A 2 -19.39 13.51 24.35
C ALA A 2 -20.79 14.02 23.93
N THR A 3 -21.33 13.51 22.81
CA THR A 3 -22.70 13.80 22.36
C THR A 3 -23.72 13.54 23.44
N LEU A 4 -23.70 12.33 24.04
CA LEU A 4 -24.70 11.93 25.02
C LEU A 4 -24.63 12.79 26.27
N VAL A 5 -23.43 13.03 26.79
CA VAL A 5 -23.23 13.84 28.00
C VAL A 5 -23.64 15.29 27.77
N LEU A 6 -23.18 15.91 26.68
CA LEU A 6 -23.47 17.32 26.39
C LEU A 6 -24.94 17.55 26.01
N THR A 7 -25.59 16.58 25.37
CA THR A 7 -27.04 16.65 25.09
C THR A 7 -27.84 16.63 26.39
N VAL A 8 -27.50 15.73 27.32
CA VAL A 8 -28.21 15.62 28.61
C VAL A 8 -28.01 16.86 29.46
N VAL A 9 -26.75 17.34 29.59
CA VAL A 9 -26.46 18.57 30.35
C VAL A 9 -27.10 19.79 29.69
N GLY A 10 -26.97 19.93 28.37
CA GLY A 10 -27.61 21.01 27.61
C GLY A 10 -29.13 20.99 27.72
N GLY A 11 -29.73 19.80 27.78
CA GLY A 11 -31.18 19.62 27.97
C GLY A 11 -31.66 20.02 29.36
N ILE A 12 -30.90 19.69 30.41
CA ILE A 12 -31.24 20.08 31.79
C ILE A 12 -31.15 21.60 31.96
N VAL A 13 -30.14 22.24 31.38
CA VAL A 13 -29.88 23.67 31.56
C VAL A 13 -30.73 24.55 30.63
N GLY A 14 -30.90 24.13 29.37
CA GLY A 14 -31.49 24.95 28.30
C GLY A 14 -32.70 24.34 27.62
N GLY A 15 -33.28 23.28 28.17
CA GLY A 15 -34.42 22.57 27.59
C GLY A 15 -34.10 21.96 26.20
N PRO A 16 -35.11 21.73 25.35
CA PRO A 16 -34.92 21.07 24.06
C PRO A 16 -33.90 21.78 23.14
N VAL A 17 -33.82 23.11 23.22
CA VAL A 17 -32.87 23.91 22.42
C VAL A 17 -31.44 23.71 22.93
N GLY A 18 -31.23 23.73 24.24
CA GLY A 18 -29.93 23.44 24.84
C GLY A 18 -29.46 22.01 24.58
N ALA A 19 -30.38 21.04 24.59
CA ALA A 19 -30.09 19.66 24.19
C ALA A 19 -29.64 19.57 22.72
N ALA A 20 -30.33 20.27 21.81
CA ALA A 20 -29.97 20.28 20.40
C ALA A 20 -28.57 20.86 20.16
N ILE A 21 -28.22 21.94 20.85
CA ILE A 21 -26.88 22.55 20.77
C ILE A 21 -25.83 21.60 21.36
N GLY A 22 -26.11 21.00 22.53
CA GLY A 22 -25.21 20.03 23.17
C GLY A 22 -24.96 18.80 22.31
N ALA A 23 -25.99 18.31 21.61
CA ALA A 23 -25.85 17.22 20.66
C ALA A 23 -24.97 17.61 19.48
N ALA A 24 -25.21 18.78 18.88
CA ALA A 24 -24.45 19.25 17.73
C ALA A 24 -22.95 19.42 18.05
N VAL A 25 -22.64 20.03 19.19
CA VAL A 25 -21.25 20.21 19.64
C VAL A 25 -20.63 18.87 20.03
N GLY A 26 -21.35 18.03 20.77
CA GLY A 26 -20.82 16.74 21.20
C GLY A 26 -20.59 15.76 20.06
N GLN A 27 -21.35 15.84 18.96
CA GLN A 27 -21.11 15.05 17.75
C GLN A 27 -19.80 15.43 17.07
N GLN A 28 -19.48 16.72 17.01
CA GLN A 28 -18.21 17.19 16.45
C GLN A 28 -17.03 16.70 17.27
N VAL A 29 -17.14 16.78 18.59
CA VAL A 29 -16.11 16.29 19.52
C VAL A 29 -15.94 14.77 19.40
N ASP A 30 -17.04 14.02 19.35
CA ASP A 30 -17.00 12.57 19.16
C ASP A 30 -16.39 12.19 17.81
N ALA A 31 -16.70 12.92 16.74
CA ALA A 31 -16.15 12.66 15.41
C ALA A 31 -14.63 12.87 15.36
N GLU A 32 -14.10 13.88 16.05
CA GLU A 32 -12.65 14.12 16.09
C GLU A 32 -11.93 13.10 16.99
N ILE A 33 -12.52 12.73 18.13
CA ILE A 33 -11.94 11.74 19.05
C ILE A 33 -11.93 10.34 18.42
N PHE A 34 -13.02 9.95 17.77
CA PHE A 34 -13.16 8.63 17.14
C PHE A 34 -12.79 8.62 15.66
N LYS A 35 -12.11 9.67 15.19
CA LYS A 35 -11.61 9.75 13.82
C LYS A 35 -10.75 8.51 13.53
N PRO A 36 -11.12 7.65 12.57
CA PRO A 36 -10.31 6.49 12.25
C PRO A 36 -8.94 7.02 11.79
N LYS A 37 -7.87 6.57 12.45
CA LYS A 37 -6.50 6.92 12.05
C LYS A 37 -6.38 6.56 10.57
N GLY A 38 -6.13 7.56 9.74
CA GLY A 38 -6.11 7.42 8.28
C GLY A 38 -5.27 6.20 7.92
N ARG A 39 -5.90 5.24 7.23
CA ARG A 39 -5.19 4.05 6.78
C ARG A 39 -4.36 4.44 5.57
N GLU A 40 -3.06 4.59 5.77
CA GLU A 40 -2.15 4.81 4.64
C GLU A 40 -2.18 3.60 3.72
N GLY A 41 -2.62 3.82 2.48
CA GLY A 41 -2.54 2.82 1.41
C GLY A 41 -1.12 2.75 0.83
N PRO A 42 -0.86 1.77 -0.05
CA PRO A 42 0.39 1.71 -0.81
C PRO A 42 0.63 3.05 -1.54
N ARG A 43 1.78 3.68 -1.27
CA ARG A 43 2.16 4.96 -1.89
C ARG A 43 2.50 4.74 -3.37
N LEU A 44 2.46 5.82 -4.16
CA LEU A 44 3.02 5.79 -5.52
C LEU A 44 4.51 5.46 -5.42
N ALA A 45 4.91 4.33 -6.01
CA ALA A 45 6.30 3.95 -6.11
C ALA A 45 6.90 4.59 -7.38
N ASP A 46 7.87 5.49 -7.19
CA ASP A 46 8.54 6.18 -8.30
C ASP A 46 9.43 5.24 -9.12
N LEU A 47 9.94 4.16 -8.50
CA LEU A 47 10.80 3.17 -9.14
C LEU A 47 10.18 1.77 -9.09
N LYS A 48 9.89 1.20 -10.27
CA LYS A 48 9.33 -0.14 -10.45
C LYS A 48 10.41 -1.13 -10.85
N VAL A 49 11.24 -1.56 -9.89
CA VAL A 49 12.26 -2.59 -10.11
C VAL A 49 11.72 -3.95 -9.65
N GLN A 50 11.91 -4.98 -10.48
CA GLN A 50 11.57 -6.35 -10.11
C GLN A 50 12.60 -6.86 -9.10
N ALA A 51 12.13 -7.31 -7.94
CA ALA A 51 12.97 -7.85 -6.88
C ALA A 51 12.42 -9.19 -6.38
N SER A 52 13.26 -10.00 -5.75
CA SER A 52 12.85 -11.21 -5.04
C SER A 52 13.26 -11.06 -3.59
N THR A 53 12.29 -10.76 -2.73
CA THR A 53 12.51 -10.59 -1.29
C THR A 53 11.34 -11.22 -0.56
N TYR A 54 11.64 -11.94 0.51
CA TYR A 54 10.62 -12.54 1.36
C TYR A 54 9.81 -11.49 2.11
N GLY A 55 8.54 -11.79 2.37
CA GLY A 55 7.63 -10.91 3.12
C GLY A 55 7.07 -9.72 2.34
N GLN A 56 7.35 -9.64 1.03
CA GLN A 56 6.72 -8.64 0.17
C GLN A 56 5.22 -8.94 0.01
N GLN A 57 4.40 -7.89 0.04
CA GLN A 57 2.95 -8.01 -0.10
C GLN A 57 2.56 -8.33 -1.56
N ILE A 58 1.56 -9.19 -1.74
CA ILE A 58 1.02 -9.52 -3.07
C ILE A 58 0.12 -8.35 -3.53
N PRO A 59 0.48 -7.63 -4.61
CA PRO A 59 -0.32 -6.51 -5.09
C PRO A 59 -1.60 -7.01 -5.78
N GLN A 60 -2.74 -6.42 -5.43
CA GLN A 60 -4.01 -6.60 -6.14
C GLN A 60 -4.24 -5.39 -7.05
N LEU A 61 -4.43 -5.62 -8.36
CA LEU A 61 -4.57 -4.55 -9.35
C LEU A 61 -5.93 -4.67 -10.04
N PHE A 62 -6.62 -3.54 -10.19
CA PHE A 62 -7.91 -3.45 -10.89
C PHE A 62 -7.76 -2.45 -12.04
N GLY A 63 -8.04 -2.89 -13.28
CA GLY A 63 -7.83 -2.10 -14.50
C GLY A 63 -6.48 -2.42 -15.20
N THR A 64 -6.04 -1.52 -16.09
CA THR A 64 -4.85 -1.74 -16.93
C THR A 64 -3.67 -0.92 -16.45
N MET A 65 -2.69 -1.57 -15.81
CA MET A 65 -1.46 -0.93 -15.34
C MET A 65 -0.26 -1.89 -15.35
N ARG A 66 0.95 -1.33 -15.36
CA ARG A 66 2.22 -2.10 -15.29
C ARG A 66 2.74 -2.20 -13.86
N VAL A 67 3.13 -3.42 -13.46
CA VAL A 67 3.75 -3.77 -12.17
C VAL A 67 4.97 -4.66 -12.40
N ALA A 68 6.01 -4.53 -11.58
CA ALA A 68 7.28 -5.25 -11.75
C ALA A 68 7.23 -6.73 -11.32
N GLY A 69 6.33 -7.09 -10.40
CA GLY A 69 6.18 -8.46 -9.88
C GLY A 69 7.37 -8.94 -9.03
N SER A 70 7.33 -10.21 -8.63
CA SER A 70 8.38 -10.88 -7.85
C SER A 70 8.83 -12.18 -8.53
N VAL A 71 10.12 -12.52 -8.46
CA VAL A 71 10.64 -13.80 -8.98
C VAL A 71 10.38 -14.90 -7.95
N ILE A 72 9.55 -15.88 -8.30
CA ILE A 72 9.17 -17.00 -7.41
C ILE A 72 10.07 -18.22 -7.62
N TRP A 73 10.57 -18.41 -8.84
CA TRP A 73 11.47 -19.49 -9.22
C TRP A 73 12.49 -18.94 -10.21
N ALA A 74 13.78 -19.21 -9.96
CA ALA A 74 14.86 -19.05 -10.94
C ALA A 74 15.75 -20.29 -10.90
N THR A 75 16.20 -20.77 -12.06
CA THR A 75 17.24 -21.79 -12.14
C THR A 75 18.60 -21.15 -11.89
N ASP A 76 19.60 -21.99 -11.63
CA ASP A 76 20.99 -21.53 -11.60
C ASP A 76 21.41 -20.91 -12.94
N LEU A 77 22.43 -20.06 -12.87
CA LEU A 77 22.99 -19.43 -14.05
C LEU A 77 23.60 -20.49 -14.96
N ILE A 78 23.17 -20.49 -16.21
CA ILE A 78 23.74 -21.35 -17.25
C ILE A 78 24.82 -20.56 -17.96
N GLU A 79 26.07 -20.93 -17.75
CA GLU A 79 27.20 -20.29 -18.41
C GLU A 79 27.33 -20.77 -19.87
N ARG A 80 27.65 -19.83 -20.77
CA ARG A 80 27.94 -20.10 -22.18
C ARG A 80 29.20 -19.36 -22.56
N ARG A 81 30.17 -20.08 -23.12
CA ARG A 81 31.46 -19.51 -23.53
C ARG A 81 31.54 -19.48 -25.06
N ALA A 82 31.43 -18.28 -25.64
CA ALA A 82 31.73 -18.07 -27.05
C ALA A 82 33.18 -17.59 -27.24
N LYS A 83 33.99 -18.34 -27.99
CA LYS A 83 35.25 -17.84 -28.55
C LYS A 83 35.01 -17.42 -30.00
N ARG A 84 35.21 -16.14 -30.33
CA ARG A 84 35.26 -15.65 -31.71
C ARG A 84 36.73 -15.53 -32.14
N GLY A 85 37.16 -16.39 -33.06
CA GLY A 85 38.48 -16.33 -33.68
C GLY A 85 38.50 -15.32 -34.84
N GLY A 86 39.51 -14.48 -34.90
CA GLY A 86 39.74 -13.57 -36.04
C GLY A 86 40.13 -14.33 -37.32
N ARG A 87 39.61 -13.82 -38.44
CA ARG A 87 39.92 -14.03 -39.87
C ARG A 87 40.81 -15.21 -40.34
N GLN A 88 40.70 -16.42 -39.79
CA GLN A 88 40.91 -17.71 -40.51
C GLN A 88 40.72 -18.91 -39.56
N GLY A 89 39.66 -19.70 -39.75
CA GLY A 89 39.51 -21.05 -39.17
C GLY A 89 38.19 -21.29 -38.38
N PRO A 90 37.50 -22.44 -38.58
CA PRO A 90 36.28 -22.75 -37.86
C PRO A 90 36.57 -23.55 -36.58
N ALA A 91 35.96 -23.15 -35.47
CA ALA A 91 35.26 -24.03 -34.51
C ALA A 91 34.77 -23.17 -33.33
N VAL A 92 33.47 -22.87 -33.33
CA VAL A 92 32.77 -22.42 -32.14
C VAL A 92 32.56 -23.66 -31.28
N ASN A 93 33.37 -23.79 -30.23
CA ASN A 93 33.22 -24.87 -29.26
C ASN A 93 32.33 -24.36 -28.11
N ASP A 94 31.03 -24.55 -28.25
CA ASP A 94 30.07 -24.25 -27.19
C ASP A 94 30.03 -25.46 -26.25
N ARG A 95 30.87 -25.42 -25.20
CA ARG A 95 30.82 -26.40 -24.11
C ARG A 95 30.03 -25.81 -22.95
N ILE A 96 29.04 -26.59 -22.52
CA ILE A 96 28.33 -26.48 -21.24
C ILE A 96 29.20 -27.09 -20.16
#